data_AF-A0A382JUN1-F1
#
_entry.id   AF-A0A382JUN1-F1
#
_cell.length_a   1.000
_cell.length_b   1.000
_cell.length_c   1.000
_cell.angle_alpha   90.00
_cell.angle_beta   90.00
_cell.angle_gamma   90.00
#
_symmetry.space_group_name_H-M   'P 1'
#
loop_
_entity.id
_entity.type
_entity.pdbx_description
1 polymer ?
#
loop_
_entity_poly.entity_id
_entity_poly.type
_entity_poly.pdbx_seq_one_letter_code
_entity_poly.pdbx_strand_id
1 'polypeptide(L)'
;SIKILLEARGTRVRPLTDTKIITGWNGLMITAFASGYMVLHGKNYLDAATRAAEFLWTNMWAESGCLLRIYNDGENKINGFLEDYAYFLEGMISLYEASFDTLWIERANHLAFKMIDEFYDDKEGGFFMTGLSSERLIARLKNVADEAIPSANAIAIQSLLKLGHLTGNKNYLATAEKSVHSFKRRIEKNPVAYSGLLAGADFMASSLTEVIFAGPRKDPTFEDMQDALHQDYCPNKIIIWNENEKASKQLPLANGKSVVNGTPAVYLCQKETCHPPVQTGKALANLLELPPEIRLNIFNYEKQIENAQKEEQGKFLGVMDQIFKHSGLKK
;
A
#
# COMPACT_ATOMS: atom_id res chain seq x y z
N SER A 1 30.56 13.38 -19.79
CA SER A 1 30.92 13.62 -18.38
C SER A 1 30.73 12.38 -17.51
N ILE A 2 29.62 11.62 -17.61
CA ILE A 2 29.38 10.39 -16.80
C ILE A 2 30.46 9.30 -16.98
N LYS A 3 30.96 9.10 -18.21
CA LYS A 3 31.97 8.07 -18.50
C LYS A 3 33.32 8.34 -17.80
N ILE A 4 33.79 9.60 -17.85
CA ILE A 4 35.00 10.07 -17.18
C ILE A 4 34.87 9.94 -15.65
N LEU A 5 33.68 10.26 -15.10
CA LEU A 5 33.42 10.09 -13.66
C LEU A 5 33.37 8.62 -13.23
N LEU A 6 32.85 7.72 -14.07
CA LEU A 6 32.82 6.28 -13.80
C LEU A 6 34.23 5.68 -13.86
N GLU A 7 35.03 6.08 -14.85
CA GLU A 7 36.45 5.68 -14.98
C GLU A 7 37.28 6.16 -13.78
N ALA A 8 37.11 7.43 -13.37
CA ALA A 8 37.78 7.97 -12.18
C ALA A 8 37.31 7.34 -10.86
N ARG A 9 36.06 6.84 -10.78
CA ARG A 9 35.59 6.03 -9.64
C ARG A 9 36.16 4.62 -9.68
N GLY A 10 36.39 4.06 -10.86
CA GLY A 10 36.91 2.71 -11.07
C GLY A 10 38.31 2.49 -10.52
N THR A 11 39.09 3.55 -10.32
CA THR A 11 40.44 3.50 -9.72
C THR A 11 40.43 3.41 -8.19
N ARG A 12 39.28 3.63 -7.54
CA ARG A 12 39.14 3.53 -6.08
C ARG A 12 38.93 2.06 -5.67
N VAL A 13 39.48 1.67 -4.54
CA VAL A 13 39.16 0.37 -3.92
C VAL A 13 37.66 0.33 -3.66
N ARG A 14 36.98 -0.67 -4.23
CA ARG A 14 35.53 -0.84 -4.02
C ARG A 14 35.29 -1.26 -2.56
N PRO A 15 34.28 -0.69 -1.89
CA PRO A 15 33.89 -1.21 -0.59
C PRO A 15 33.44 -2.68 -0.74
N LEU A 16 33.63 -3.46 0.32
CA LEU A 16 33.08 -4.81 0.40
C LEU A 16 31.57 -4.73 0.13
N THR A 17 31.08 -5.59 -0.75
CA THR A 17 29.66 -5.69 -1.04
C THR A 17 29.08 -6.72 -0.10
N ASP A 18 28.06 -6.33 0.67
CA ASP A 18 27.27 -7.31 1.41
C ASP A 18 26.45 -8.12 0.41
N THR A 19 26.68 -9.43 0.35
CA THR A 19 26.02 -10.37 -0.56
C THR A 19 24.76 -10.98 0.05
N LYS A 20 24.43 -10.66 1.31
CA LYS A 20 23.25 -11.18 1.99
C LYS A 20 21.97 -10.78 1.28
N ILE A 21 21.09 -11.76 1.08
CA ILE A 21 19.73 -11.52 0.62
C ILE A 21 18.84 -11.46 1.85
N ILE A 22 18.24 -10.30 2.10
CA ILE A 22 17.34 -10.05 3.23
C ILE A 22 15.91 -10.04 2.72
N THR A 23 15.06 -10.90 3.28
CA THR A 23 13.69 -11.13 2.83
C THR A 23 12.86 -9.84 2.86
N GLY A 24 12.82 -9.12 3.98
CA GLY A 24 12.05 -7.88 4.08
C GLY A 24 12.46 -6.81 3.06
N TRP A 25 13.76 -6.60 2.85
CA TRP A 25 14.24 -5.60 1.87
C TRP A 25 13.93 -6.00 0.44
N ASN A 26 14.02 -7.30 0.12
CA ASN A 26 13.59 -7.80 -1.17
C ASN A 26 12.06 -7.69 -1.34
N GLY A 27 11.27 -7.84 -0.27
CA GLY A 27 9.83 -7.58 -0.28
C GLY A 27 9.50 -6.15 -0.74
N LEU A 28 10.12 -5.14 -0.13
CA LEU A 28 9.97 -3.74 -0.53
C LEU A 28 10.41 -3.51 -1.99
N MET A 29 11.52 -4.12 -2.39
CA MET A 29 12.03 -4.05 -3.77
C MET A 29 11.06 -4.67 -4.79
N ILE A 30 10.45 -5.82 -4.45
CA ILE A 30 9.45 -6.50 -5.29
C ILE A 30 8.24 -5.59 -5.49
N THR A 31 7.69 -5.01 -4.42
CA THR A 31 6.58 -4.03 -4.50
C THR A 31 6.94 -2.85 -5.41
N ALA A 32 8.13 -2.29 -5.25
CA ALA A 32 8.58 -1.15 -6.05
C ALA A 32 8.71 -1.50 -7.55
N PHE A 33 9.30 -2.65 -7.89
CA PHE A 33 9.44 -3.08 -9.28
C PHE A 33 8.11 -3.50 -9.91
N ALA A 34 7.22 -4.16 -9.17
CA ALA A 34 5.88 -4.48 -9.66
C ALA A 34 5.10 -3.19 -9.97
N SER A 35 5.15 -2.20 -9.07
CA SER A 35 4.56 -0.87 -9.28
C SER A 35 5.17 -0.15 -10.48
N GLY A 36 6.50 -0.20 -10.60
CA GLY A 36 7.23 0.38 -11.73
C GLY A 36 6.84 -0.26 -13.06
N TYR A 37 6.60 -1.57 -13.11
CA TYR A 37 6.10 -2.24 -14.32
C TYR A 37 4.71 -1.73 -14.71
N MET A 38 3.79 -1.58 -13.75
CA MET A 38 2.42 -1.14 -14.03
C MET A 38 2.33 0.28 -14.61
N VAL A 39 3.30 1.15 -14.30
CA VAL A 39 3.32 2.56 -14.75
C VAL A 39 4.26 2.79 -15.93
N LEU A 40 5.41 2.11 -15.96
CA LEU A 40 6.48 2.39 -16.95
C LEU A 40 6.56 1.34 -18.05
N HIS A 41 5.78 0.26 -17.96
CA HIS A 41 5.74 -0.87 -18.91
C HIS A 41 7.11 -1.54 -19.16
N GLY A 42 8.09 -1.31 -18.26
CA GLY A 42 9.41 -1.90 -18.33
C GLY A 42 9.38 -3.37 -17.95
N LYS A 43 9.39 -4.29 -18.93
CA LYS A 43 9.34 -5.75 -18.70
C LYS A 43 10.47 -6.24 -17.76
N ASN A 44 11.62 -5.58 -17.80
CA ASN A 44 12.75 -5.84 -16.88
C ASN A 44 12.39 -5.64 -15.40
N TYR A 45 11.45 -4.76 -15.08
CA TYR A 45 10.97 -4.58 -13.70
C TYR A 45 10.16 -5.78 -13.23
N LEU A 46 9.17 -6.22 -14.03
CA LEU A 46 8.39 -7.40 -13.69
C LEU A 46 9.28 -8.66 -13.63
N ASP A 47 10.15 -8.86 -14.62
CA ASP A 47 11.07 -10.00 -14.65
C ASP A 47 11.98 -10.02 -13.40
N ALA A 48 12.46 -8.87 -12.93
CA ALA A 48 13.27 -8.76 -11.71
C ALA A 48 12.46 -9.06 -10.44
N ALA A 49 11.26 -8.50 -10.31
CA ALA A 49 10.35 -8.71 -9.19
C ALA A 49 9.96 -10.20 -9.07
N THR A 50 9.52 -10.80 -10.18
CA THR A 50 9.15 -12.22 -10.26
C THR A 50 10.32 -13.12 -9.87
N ARG A 51 11.52 -12.87 -10.41
CA ARG A 51 12.72 -13.66 -10.06
C ARG A 51 13.06 -13.59 -8.56
N ALA A 52 12.99 -12.41 -7.97
CA ALA A 52 13.27 -12.23 -6.55
C ALA A 52 12.22 -12.95 -5.69
N ALA A 53 10.94 -12.81 -6.03
CA ALA A 53 9.87 -13.47 -5.30
C ALA A 53 9.92 -15.00 -5.40
N GLU A 54 10.23 -15.56 -6.59
CA GLU A 54 10.45 -17.00 -6.75
C GLU A 54 11.65 -17.49 -5.95
N PHE A 55 12.74 -16.72 -5.91
CA PHE A 55 13.89 -17.05 -5.08
C PHE A 55 13.51 -17.11 -3.60
N LEU A 56 12.82 -16.09 -3.09
CA LEU A 56 12.35 -16.05 -1.70
C LEU A 56 11.39 -17.21 -1.41
N TRP A 57 10.42 -17.47 -2.29
CA TRP A 57 9.48 -18.56 -2.09
C TRP A 57 10.16 -19.93 -2.10
N THR A 58 11.16 -20.14 -2.96
CA THR A 58 11.82 -21.44 -3.10
C THR A 58 12.87 -21.69 -2.02
N ASN A 59 13.61 -20.65 -1.61
CA ASN A 59 14.80 -20.80 -0.75
C ASN A 59 14.59 -20.27 0.67
N MET A 60 13.62 -19.37 0.88
CA MET A 60 13.39 -18.70 2.17
C MET A 60 12.11 -19.15 2.85
N TRP A 61 11.14 -19.67 2.12
CA TRP A 61 10.00 -20.37 2.72
C TRP A 61 10.45 -21.78 3.13
N ALA A 62 10.73 -21.98 4.41
CA ALA A 62 11.26 -23.24 4.89
C ALA A 62 10.18 -24.33 4.93
N GLU A 63 10.60 -25.60 4.86
CA GLU A 63 9.72 -26.77 5.03
C GLU A 63 8.99 -26.78 6.39
N SER A 64 9.55 -26.10 7.40
CA SER A 64 8.91 -25.89 8.70
C SER A 64 7.65 -25.00 8.63
N GLY A 65 7.38 -24.38 7.47
CA GLY A 65 6.30 -23.43 7.29
C GLY A 65 6.61 -22.03 7.83
N CYS A 66 7.88 -21.74 8.11
CA CYS A 66 8.35 -20.41 8.53
C CYS A 66 9.18 -19.75 7.42
N LEU A 67 9.00 -18.46 7.22
CA LEU A 67 9.85 -17.64 6.37
C LEU A 67 11.16 -17.32 7.09
N LEU A 68 12.27 -17.44 6.37
CA LEU A 68 13.61 -17.12 6.83
C LEU A 68 13.96 -15.67 6.49
N ARG A 69 14.82 -15.05 7.30
CA ARG A 69 15.21 -13.65 7.14
C ARG A 69 16.36 -13.42 6.16
N ILE A 70 17.42 -14.21 6.31
CA ILE A 70 18.72 -13.97 5.66
C ILE A 70 19.15 -15.23 4.95
N TYR A 71 19.50 -15.06 3.67
CA TYR A 71 20.27 -16.03 2.91
C TYR A 71 21.70 -15.53 2.76
N ASN A 72 22.67 -16.39 3.10
CA ASN A 72 24.08 -16.13 2.86
C ASN A 72 24.79 -17.43 2.46
N ASP A 73 25.22 -17.54 1.21
CA ASP A 73 26.00 -18.68 0.70
C ASP A 73 25.39 -20.07 1.01
N GLY A 74 24.06 -20.19 0.93
CA GLY A 74 23.34 -21.44 1.19
C GLY A 74 23.06 -21.74 2.67
N GLU A 75 23.54 -20.91 3.59
CA GLU A 75 23.16 -20.99 4.99
C GLU A 75 21.96 -20.09 5.30
N ASN A 76 20.91 -20.70 5.87
CA ASN A 76 19.72 -20.00 6.37
C ASN A 76 19.50 -20.39 7.83
N LYS A 77 19.60 -19.45 8.77
CA LYS A 77 19.58 -19.78 10.22
C LYS A 77 18.63 -18.93 11.06
N ILE A 78 18.03 -17.89 10.50
CA ILE A 78 17.27 -16.91 11.27
C ILE A 78 15.83 -16.87 10.77
N ASN A 79 14.89 -17.17 11.67
CA ASN A 79 13.47 -17.00 11.41
C ASN A 79 13.16 -15.52 11.13
N GLY A 80 12.26 -15.30 10.18
CA GLY A 80 11.80 -13.96 9.79
C GLY A 80 11.11 -13.25 10.95
N PHE A 81 11.24 -11.93 10.95
CA PHE A 81 10.45 -11.04 11.79
C PHE A 81 9.20 -10.60 11.03
N LEU A 82 8.28 -9.91 11.72
CA LEU A 82 7.06 -9.38 11.10
C LEU A 82 7.34 -8.62 9.79
N GLU A 83 8.42 -7.84 9.74
CA GLU A 83 8.79 -7.07 8.55
C GLU A 83 9.08 -7.95 7.32
N ASP A 84 9.69 -9.13 7.53
CA ASP A 84 9.99 -10.07 6.44
C ASP A 84 8.69 -10.63 5.84
N TYR A 85 7.72 -10.93 6.70
CA TYR A 85 6.41 -11.44 6.28
C TYR A 85 5.55 -10.34 5.66
N ALA A 86 5.44 -9.19 6.31
CA ALA A 86 4.58 -8.09 5.87
C ALA A 86 5.03 -7.53 4.52
N TYR A 87 6.32 -7.26 4.34
CA TYR A 87 6.82 -6.70 3.09
C TYR A 87 6.80 -7.73 1.95
N PHE A 88 7.06 -9.01 2.24
CA PHE A 88 6.96 -10.03 1.21
C PHE A 88 5.51 -10.29 0.79
N LEU A 89 4.57 -10.26 1.75
CA LEU A 89 3.14 -10.36 1.48
C LEU A 89 2.65 -9.23 0.55
N GLU A 90 3.02 -7.98 0.83
CA GLU A 90 2.68 -6.86 -0.06
C GLU A 90 3.34 -7.02 -1.43
N GLY A 91 4.58 -7.53 -1.48
CA GLY A 91 5.28 -7.85 -2.73
C GLY A 91 4.53 -8.88 -3.58
N MET A 92 3.98 -9.94 -2.96
CA MET A 92 3.17 -10.94 -3.68
C MET A 92 1.86 -10.36 -4.20
N ILE A 93 1.15 -9.56 -3.40
CA ILE A 93 -0.10 -8.90 -3.84
C ILE A 93 0.21 -7.95 -5.02
N SER A 94 1.28 -7.17 -4.92
CA SER A 94 1.72 -6.26 -6.00
C SER A 94 2.12 -7.03 -7.27
N LEU A 95 2.77 -8.20 -7.13
CA LEU A 95 3.11 -9.07 -8.26
C LEU A 95 1.87 -9.63 -8.93
N TYR A 96 0.83 -9.98 -8.16
CA TYR A 96 -0.45 -10.35 -8.73
C TYR A 96 -1.08 -9.17 -9.49
N GLU A 97 -1.11 -7.97 -8.94
CA GLU A 97 -1.67 -6.80 -9.64
C GLU A 97 -0.93 -6.49 -10.96
N ALA A 98 0.39 -6.71 -10.99
CA ALA A 98 1.22 -6.50 -12.17
C ALA A 98 1.12 -7.63 -13.21
N SER A 99 1.09 -8.89 -12.75
CA SER A 99 1.20 -10.07 -13.63
C SER A 99 -0.15 -10.75 -13.90
N PHE A 100 -1.14 -10.53 -13.04
CA PHE A 100 -2.39 -11.28 -12.91
C PHE A 100 -2.22 -12.80 -12.74
N ASP A 101 -1.05 -13.24 -12.29
CA ASP A 101 -0.81 -14.65 -11.95
C ASP A 101 -1.35 -14.96 -10.55
N THR A 102 -2.40 -15.78 -10.49
CA THR A 102 -3.11 -16.13 -9.25
C THR A 102 -2.26 -16.98 -8.30
N LEU A 103 -1.15 -17.55 -8.77
CA LEU A 103 -0.16 -18.21 -7.91
C LEU A 103 0.32 -17.29 -6.79
N TRP A 104 0.50 -15.99 -7.08
CA TRP A 104 0.93 -15.03 -6.07
C TRP A 104 -0.12 -14.82 -4.99
N ILE A 105 -1.41 -14.87 -5.32
CA ILE A 105 -2.50 -14.81 -4.33
C ILE A 105 -2.56 -16.10 -3.51
N GLU A 106 -2.31 -17.27 -4.11
CA GLU A 106 -2.25 -18.53 -3.39
C GLU A 106 -1.13 -18.50 -2.33
N ARG A 107 0.08 -18.13 -2.74
CA ARG A 107 1.24 -17.97 -1.87
C ARG A 107 1.02 -16.89 -0.81
N ALA A 108 0.39 -15.78 -1.18
CA ALA A 108 0.03 -14.71 -0.25
C ALA A 108 -0.92 -15.21 0.86
N ASN A 109 -1.89 -16.08 0.55
CA ASN A 109 -2.76 -16.68 1.58
C ASN A 109 -1.97 -17.54 2.57
N HIS A 110 -1.05 -18.38 2.08
CA HIS A 110 -0.18 -19.18 2.96
C HIS A 110 0.68 -18.31 3.87
N LEU A 111 1.29 -17.26 3.29
CA LEU A 111 2.14 -16.33 4.03
C LEU A 111 1.34 -15.50 5.05
N ALA A 112 0.17 -15.00 4.66
CA ALA A 112 -0.72 -14.23 5.55
C ALA A 112 -1.24 -15.07 6.71
N PHE A 113 -1.65 -16.32 6.44
CA PHE A 113 -2.04 -17.25 7.49
C PHE A 113 -0.91 -17.45 8.52
N LYS A 114 0.30 -17.72 8.04
CA LYS A 114 1.45 -17.92 8.94
C LYS A 114 1.85 -16.64 9.67
N MET A 115 1.76 -15.48 9.02
CA MET A 115 2.03 -14.19 9.65
C MET A 115 1.06 -13.92 10.81
N ILE A 116 -0.22 -14.23 10.64
CA ILE A 116 -1.20 -14.10 11.73
C ILE A 116 -0.86 -15.06 12.86
N ASP A 117 -0.62 -16.33 12.55
CA ASP A 117 -0.25 -17.38 13.53
C ASP A 117 0.99 -17.01 14.37
N GLU A 118 2.04 -16.49 13.73
CA GLU A 118 3.31 -16.19 14.40
C GLU A 118 3.31 -14.88 15.19
N PHE A 119 2.65 -13.84 14.67
CA PHE A 119 2.90 -12.46 15.12
C PHE A 119 1.68 -11.76 15.71
N TYR A 120 0.45 -12.20 15.42
CA TYR A 120 -0.73 -11.46 15.84
C TYR A 120 -0.94 -11.51 17.36
N ASP A 121 -1.39 -10.40 17.94
CA ASP A 121 -1.82 -10.33 19.33
C ASP A 121 -3.35 -10.40 19.41
N ASP A 122 -3.88 -11.59 19.68
CA ASP A 122 -5.32 -11.78 19.84
C ASP A 122 -5.94 -10.98 20.99
N LYS A 123 -5.15 -10.56 21.98
CA LYS A 123 -5.67 -9.82 23.15
C LYS A 123 -5.78 -8.34 22.83
N GLU A 124 -4.70 -7.73 22.36
CA GLU A 124 -4.64 -6.27 22.17
C GLU A 124 -4.71 -5.82 20.70
N GLY A 125 -4.70 -6.73 19.72
CA GLY A 125 -4.63 -6.41 18.30
C GLY A 125 -3.24 -5.94 17.85
N GLY A 126 -3.02 -5.88 16.54
CA GLY A 126 -1.72 -5.62 15.94
C GLY A 126 -0.75 -6.81 16.07
N PHE A 127 0.47 -6.60 15.60
CA PHE A 127 1.45 -7.67 15.41
C PHE A 127 2.74 -7.37 16.19
N PHE A 128 3.24 -8.36 16.89
CA PHE A 128 4.56 -8.35 17.49
C PHE A 128 5.66 -8.41 16.42
N MET A 129 6.81 -7.81 16.71
CA MET A 129 7.96 -7.84 15.80
C MET A 129 8.56 -9.25 15.67
N THR A 130 8.63 -9.99 16.78
CA THR A 130 9.21 -11.34 16.84
C THR A 130 8.14 -12.41 16.85
N GLY A 131 8.39 -13.54 16.19
CA GLY A 131 7.42 -14.64 16.06
C GLY A 131 7.40 -15.54 17.29
N LEU A 132 6.39 -16.39 17.41
CA LEU A 132 6.30 -17.43 18.45
C LEU A 132 7.39 -18.49 18.28
N SER A 133 7.81 -18.74 17.04
CA SER A 133 8.88 -19.68 16.70
C SER A 133 10.29 -19.07 16.85
N SER A 134 10.42 -17.83 17.34
CA SER A 134 11.71 -17.20 17.64
C SER A 134 12.19 -17.53 19.06
N GLU A 135 13.42 -17.14 19.40
CA GLU A 135 13.90 -17.23 20.79
C GLU A 135 12.92 -16.51 21.74
N ARG A 136 12.64 -17.15 22.87
CA ARG A 136 11.65 -16.65 23.83
C ARG A 136 12.18 -15.41 24.53
N LEU A 137 11.71 -14.24 24.09
CA LEU A 137 12.01 -12.96 24.72
C LEU A 137 11.19 -12.73 25.99
N ILE A 138 11.73 -11.95 26.93
CA ILE A 138 11.04 -11.52 28.16
C ILE A 138 9.80 -10.67 27.82
N ALA A 139 9.92 -9.81 26.79
CA ALA A 139 8.83 -9.00 26.27
C ALA A 139 8.88 -8.95 24.75
N ARG A 140 7.71 -9.05 24.10
CA ARG A 140 7.56 -8.86 22.65
C ARG A 140 7.04 -7.44 22.41
N LEU A 141 7.68 -6.72 21.51
CA LEU A 141 7.32 -5.33 21.17
C LEU A 141 6.54 -5.30 19.86
N LYS A 142 5.71 -4.25 19.69
CA LYS A 142 5.03 -3.92 18.43
C LYS A 142 5.61 -2.60 17.92
N ASN A 143 6.31 -2.61 16.78
CA ASN A 143 6.67 -1.36 16.10
C ASN A 143 5.57 -0.97 15.12
N VAL A 144 4.99 0.20 15.37
CA VAL A 144 3.80 0.70 14.68
C VAL A 144 4.01 2.07 14.04
N ALA A 145 5.10 2.76 14.38
CA ALA A 145 5.44 4.03 13.78
C ALA A 145 6.17 3.80 12.46
N ASP A 146 5.95 4.70 11.50
CA ASP A 146 6.80 4.79 10.32
C ASP A 146 8.13 5.44 10.72
N GLU A 147 9.24 4.88 10.24
CA GLU A 147 10.58 5.39 10.49
C GLU A 147 11.30 5.60 9.14
N ALA A 148 12.60 5.27 9.06
CA ALA A 148 13.32 5.26 7.77
C ALA A 148 12.74 4.23 6.77
N ILE A 149 11.97 3.26 7.27
CA ILE A 149 11.18 2.31 6.50
C ILE A 149 9.73 2.32 7.00
N PRO A 150 8.75 1.90 6.17
CA PRO A 150 7.35 1.83 6.57
C PRO A 150 7.15 0.95 7.80
N SER A 151 6.11 1.18 8.60
CA SER A 151 5.79 0.27 9.69
C SER A 151 5.38 -1.11 9.15
N ALA A 152 6.04 -2.17 9.62
CA ALA A 152 5.64 -3.54 9.30
C ALA A 152 4.20 -3.88 9.75
N ASN A 153 3.72 -3.28 10.85
CA ASN A 153 2.32 -3.38 11.27
C ASN A 153 1.38 -2.71 10.24
N ALA A 154 1.73 -1.51 9.78
CA ALA A 154 0.93 -0.81 8.78
C ALA A 154 0.85 -1.59 7.46
N ILE A 155 1.98 -2.13 6.97
CA ILE A 155 1.99 -2.93 5.75
C ILE A 155 1.19 -4.23 5.95
N ALA A 156 1.38 -4.95 7.05
CA ALA A 156 0.61 -6.16 7.33
C ALA A 156 -0.90 -5.90 7.32
N ILE A 157 -1.35 -4.82 7.94
CA ILE A 157 -2.76 -4.40 7.96
C ILE A 157 -3.26 -4.11 6.55
N GLN A 158 -2.56 -3.26 5.79
CA GLN A 158 -2.98 -2.89 4.43
C GLN A 158 -3.01 -4.11 3.49
N SER A 159 -2.02 -4.99 3.56
CA SER A 159 -1.99 -6.21 2.76
C SER A 159 -3.09 -7.19 3.15
N LEU A 160 -3.43 -7.31 4.45
CA LEU A 160 -4.56 -8.12 4.90
C LEU A 160 -5.91 -7.55 4.46
N LEU A 161 -6.07 -6.21 4.42
CA LEU A 161 -7.26 -5.58 3.86
C LEU A 161 -7.40 -5.92 2.37
N LYS A 162 -6.36 -5.67 1.57
CA LYS A 162 -6.35 -5.99 0.13
C LYS A 162 -6.63 -7.48 -0.12
N LEU A 163 -5.88 -8.37 0.55
CA LEU A 163 -6.02 -9.82 0.38
C LEU A 163 -7.40 -10.32 0.84
N GLY A 164 -7.91 -9.77 1.95
CA GLY A 164 -9.24 -10.08 2.47
C GLY A 164 -10.34 -9.74 1.48
N HIS A 165 -10.26 -8.59 0.80
CA HIS A 165 -11.20 -8.23 -0.25
C HIS A 165 -11.02 -9.05 -1.53
N LEU A 166 -9.79 -9.29 -1.96
CA LEU A 166 -9.49 -10.13 -3.14
C LEU A 166 -10.05 -11.55 -2.99
N THR A 167 -9.94 -12.14 -1.80
CA THR A 167 -10.27 -13.55 -1.54
C THR A 167 -11.62 -13.76 -0.86
N GLY A 168 -12.27 -12.70 -0.36
CA GLY A 168 -13.45 -12.79 0.49
C GLY A 168 -13.16 -13.29 1.92
N ASN A 169 -11.90 -13.34 2.35
CA ASN A 169 -11.52 -13.84 3.66
C ASN A 169 -11.83 -12.81 4.77
N LYS A 170 -12.96 -13.02 5.46
CA LYS A 170 -13.43 -12.16 6.56
C LYS A 170 -12.49 -12.12 7.77
N ASN A 171 -11.69 -13.17 8.00
CA ASN A 171 -10.74 -13.18 9.12
C ASN A 171 -9.62 -12.17 8.89
N TYR A 172 -9.13 -12.03 7.66
CA TYR A 172 -8.12 -11.02 7.32
C TYR A 172 -8.65 -9.60 7.54
N LEU A 173 -9.88 -9.33 7.08
CA LEU A 173 -10.54 -8.04 7.28
C LEU A 173 -10.71 -7.71 8.77
N ALA A 174 -11.23 -8.66 9.56
CA ALA A 174 -11.44 -8.46 11.00
C ALA A 174 -10.12 -8.29 11.77
N THR A 175 -9.07 -9.03 11.39
CA THR A 175 -7.73 -8.91 11.98
C THR A 175 -7.12 -7.54 11.71
N ALA A 176 -7.22 -7.06 10.46
CA ALA A 176 -6.74 -5.74 10.08
C ALA A 176 -7.52 -4.63 10.79
N GLU A 177 -8.85 -4.72 10.83
CA GLU A 177 -9.71 -3.76 11.49
C GLU A 177 -9.40 -3.63 12.98
N LYS A 178 -9.33 -4.75 13.70
CA LYS A 178 -8.98 -4.75 15.12
C LYS A 178 -7.59 -4.17 15.37
N SER A 179 -6.65 -4.41 14.46
CA SER A 179 -5.28 -3.89 14.55
C SER A 179 -5.19 -2.38 14.35
N VAL A 180 -5.98 -1.79 13.46
CA VAL A 180 -6.02 -0.33 13.33
C VAL A 180 -6.63 0.30 14.58
N HIS A 181 -7.74 -0.28 15.08
CA HIS A 181 -8.42 0.21 16.27
C HIS A 181 -7.54 0.18 17.53
N SER A 182 -6.67 -0.82 17.68
CA SER A 182 -5.77 -0.92 18.84
C SER A 182 -4.76 0.23 18.93
N PHE A 183 -4.43 0.84 17.78
CA PHE A 183 -3.48 1.96 17.71
C PHE A 183 -4.15 3.33 17.56
N LYS A 184 -5.50 3.41 17.60
CA LYS A 184 -6.27 4.66 17.45
C LYS A 184 -5.71 5.82 18.29
N ARG A 185 -5.48 5.60 19.60
CA ARG A 185 -4.96 6.65 20.50
C ARG A 185 -3.57 7.16 20.08
N ARG A 186 -2.72 6.30 19.50
CA ARG A 186 -1.38 6.70 19.02
C ARG A 186 -1.50 7.53 17.76
N ILE A 187 -2.35 7.10 16.83
CA ILE A 187 -2.68 7.82 15.60
C ILE A 187 -3.21 9.23 15.92
N GLU A 188 -4.20 9.33 16.82
CA GLU A 188 -4.79 10.63 17.24
C GLU A 188 -3.76 11.56 17.90
N LYS A 189 -2.81 11.00 18.66
CA LYS A 189 -1.80 11.78 19.37
C LYS A 189 -0.69 12.30 18.45
N ASN A 190 -0.29 11.53 17.44
CA ASN A 190 0.78 11.92 16.51
C ASN A 190 0.55 11.33 15.11
N PRO A 191 -0.39 11.86 14.32
CA PRO A 191 -0.78 11.29 13.03
C PRO A 191 0.38 11.18 12.04
N VAL A 192 1.31 12.14 12.06
CA VAL A 192 2.48 12.18 11.15
C VAL A 192 3.39 10.97 11.33
N ALA A 193 3.56 10.48 12.56
CA ALA A 193 4.39 9.30 12.82
C ALA A 193 3.71 7.96 12.46
N TYR A 194 2.42 7.99 12.13
CA TYR A 194 1.59 6.80 11.91
C TYR A 194 0.85 6.86 10.55
N SER A 195 1.49 7.46 9.54
CA SER A 195 0.92 7.66 8.21
C SER A 195 0.48 6.35 7.52
N GLY A 196 1.23 5.26 7.69
CA GLY A 196 0.88 3.95 7.16
C GLY A 196 -0.34 3.34 7.86
N LEU A 197 -0.50 3.56 9.17
CA LEU A 197 -1.70 3.14 9.88
C LEU A 197 -2.90 4.02 9.52
N LEU A 198 -2.69 5.30 9.26
CA LEU A 198 -3.71 6.20 8.73
C LEU A 198 -4.17 5.76 7.34
N ALA A 199 -3.27 5.30 6.47
CA ALA A 199 -3.65 4.72 5.17
C ALA A 199 -4.51 3.45 5.36
N GLY A 200 -4.19 2.61 6.34
CA GLY A 200 -5.06 1.48 6.70
C GLY A 200 -6.43 1.91 7.24
N ALA A 201 -6.48 2.96 8.06
CA ALA A 201 -7.74 3.54 8.54
C ALA A 201 -8.58 4.15 7.41
N ASP A 202 -7.92 4.88 6.50
CA ASP A 202 -8.53 5.47 5.31
C ASP A 202 -9.10 4.40 4.38
N PHE A 203 -8.38 3.30 4.16
CA PHE A 203 -8.84 2.16 3.37
C PHE A 203 -10.17 1.59 3.90
N MET A 204 -10.32 1.48 5.22
CA MET A 204 -11.54 0.98 5.85
C MET A 204 -12.69 2.01 5.87
N ALA A 205 -12.36 3.29 6.00
CA ALA A 205 -13.36 4.37 6.04
C ALA A 205 -13.88 4.73 4.65
N SER A 206 -13.04 4.58 3.63
CA SER A 206 -13.35 4.85 2.23
C SER A 206 -14.15 3.71 1.60
N SER A 207 -14.88 4.01 0.52
CA SER A 207 -15.44 2.97 -0.34
C SER A 207 -14.30 2.33 -1.14
N LEU A 208 -14.00 1.04 -0.90
CA LEU A 208 -13.07 0.28 -1.72
C LEU A 208 -13.50 0.32 -3.19
N THR A 209 -12.57 0.67 -4.06
CA THR A 209 -12.76 0.65 -5.51
C THR A 209 -12.30 -0.69 -6.07
N GLU A 210 -13.25 -1.51 -6.49
CA GLU A 210 -13.00 -2.83 -7.07
C GLU A 210 -12.93 -2.68 -8.60
N VAL A 211 -11.77 -2.96 -9.18
CA VAL A 211 -11.53 -2.86 -10.62
C VAL A 211 -11.38 -4.25 -11.21
N ILE A 212 -12.39 -4.73 -11.93
CA ILE A 212 -12.39 -6.07 -12.51
C ILE A 212 -12.25 -5.99 -14.03
N PHE A 213 -11.09 -6.37 -14.54
CA PHE A 213 -10.84 -6.55 -15.95
C PHE A 213 -11.38 -7.89 -16.42
N ALA A 214 -12.08 -7.89 -17.55
CA ALA A 214 -12.57 -9.09 -18.21
C ALA A 214 -12.07 -9.15 -19.66
N GLY A 215 -11.64 -10.34 -20.08
CA GLY A 215 -11.17 -10.59 -21.45
C GLY A 215 -9.64 -10.70 -21.60
N PRO A 216 -9.17 -10.89 -22.85
CA PRO A 216 -7.78 -11.22 -23.14
C PRO A 216 -6.84 -10.03 -22.94
N ARG A 217 -5.77 -10.23 -22.17
CA ARG A 217 -4.77 -9.19 -21.85
C ARG A 217 -3.98 -8.69 -23.07
N LYS A 218 -3.88 -9.49 -24.13
CA LYS A 218 -3.17 -9.12 -25.37
C LYS A 218 -3.99 -8.19 -26.28
N ASP A 219 -5.23 -7.89 -25.93
CA ASP A 219 -6.08 -6.97 -26.68
C ASP A 219 -5.66 -5.51 -26.40
N PRO A 220 -5.48 -4.65 -27.42
CA PRO A 220 -5.12 -3.25 -27.22
C PRO A 220 -6.10 -2.47 -26.33
N THR A 221 -7.37 -2.86 -26.31
CA THR A 221 -8.40 -2.26 -25.45
C THR A 221 -8.12 -2.54 -23.97
N PHE A 222 -7.58 -3.72 -23.67
CA PHE A 222 -7.19 -4.09 -22.32
C PHE A 222 -6.01 -3.22 -21.86
N GLU A 223 -5.00 -3.07 -22.72
CA GLU A 223 -3.82 -2.24 -22.45
C GLU A 223 -4.23 -0.77 -22.22
N ASP A 224 -5.05 -0.20 -23.10
CA ASP A 224 -5.58 1.17 -22.95
C ASP A 224 -6.30 1.41 -21.61
N MET A 225 -7.10 0.43 -21.15
CA MET A 225 -7.74 0.51 -19.83
C MET A 225 -6.77 0.30 -18.67
N GLN A 226 -5.76 -0.55 -18.84
CA GLN A 226 -4.73 -0.77 -17.82
C GLN A 226 -3.87 0.49 -17.64
N ASP A 227 -3.52 1.18 -18.71
CA ASP A 227 -2.76 2.42 -18.69
C ASP A 227 -3.55 3.53 -17.97
N ALA A 228 -4.83 3.68 -18.32
CA ALA A 228 -5.72 4.65 -17.68
C ALA A 228 -5.85 4.43 -16.16
N LEU A 229 -5.86 3.19 -15.70
CA LEU A 229 -5.94 2.86 -14.26
C LEU A 229 -4.68 3.23 -13.47
N HIS A 230 -3.52 3.21 -14.13
CA HIS A 230 -2.21 3.44 -13.48
C HIS A 230 -1.65 4.84 -13.72
N GLN A 231 -2.34 5.66 -14.51
CA GLN A 231 -1.95 7.05 -14.78
C GLN A 231 -1.93 7.91 -13.52
N ASP A 232 -2.95 7.77 -12.67
CA ASP A 232 -3.08 8.52 -11.42
C ASP A 232 -2.98 7.61 -10.19
N TYR A 233 -2.56 8.22 -9.08
CA TYR A 233 -2.55 7.56 -7.79
C TYR A 233 -3.99 7.41 -7.26
N CYS A 234 -4.57 6.23 -7.45
CA CYS A 234 -5.83 5.84 -6.82
C CYS A 234 -5.56 4.98 -5.58
N PRO A 235 -5.59 5.53 -4.36
CA PRO A 235 -5.55 4.74 -3.14
C PRO A 235 -6.82 3.90 -3.01
N ASN A 236 -6.79 2.89 -2.13
CA ASN A 236 -7.97 2.09 -1.77
C ASN A 236 -8.67 1.43 -2.97
N LYS A 237 -7.86 0.82 -3.84
CA LYS A 237 -8.33 -0.05 -4.93
C LYS A 237 -7.83 -1.47 -4.78
N ILE A 238 -8.55 -2.40 -5.39
CA ILE A 238 -8.06 -3.74 -5.72
C ILE A 238 -8.30 -4.02 -7.20
N ILE A 239 -7.40 -4.78 -7.80
CA ILE A 239 -7.45 -5.09 -9.23
C ILE A 239 -7.65 -6.59 -9.41
N ILE A 240 -8.59 -6.98 -10.26
CA ILE A 240 -8.89 -8.37 -10.56
C ILE A 240 -8.90 -8.59 -12.06
N TRP A 241 -8.35 -9.71 -12.51
CA TRP A 241 -8.46 -10.12 -13.90
C TRP A 241 -9.25 -11.42 -14.03
N ASN A 242 -10.24 -11.40 -14.92
CA ASN A 242 -11.04 -12.55 -15.28
C ASN A 242 -10.98 -12.80 -16.79
N GLU A 243 -9.99 -13.59 -17.23
CA GLU A 243 -9.86 -13.88 -18.66
C GLU A 243 -11.03 -14.70 -19.21
N ASN A 244 -11.51 -15.70 -18.45
CA ASN A 244 -12.49 -16.71 -18.91
C ASN A 244 -13.24 -17.39 -17.74
N GLU A 245 -13.70 -16.63 -16.74
CA GLU A 245 -14.29 -17.16 -15.50
C GLU A 245 -13.37 -18.07 -14.66
N LYS A 246 -12.10 -18.25 -15.06
CA LYS A 246 -11.13 -19.12 -14.36
C LYS A 246 -10.73 -18.59 -12.99
N ALA A 247 -10.72 -17.27 -12.82
CA ALA A 247 -10.34 -16.61 -11.57
C ALA A 247 -11.41 -16.76 -10.46
N SER A 248 -12.67 -17.03 -10.84
CA SER A 248 -13.86 -17.04 -9.99
C SER A 248 -13.73 -17.77 -8.65
N LYS A 249 -13.03 -18.91 -8.63
CA LYS A 249 -12.93 -19.76 -7.44
C LYS A 249 -12.08 -19.14 -6.34
N GLN A 250 -10.98 -18.48 -6.71
CA GLN A 250 -10.05 -17.88 -5.75
C GLN A 250 -10.34 -16.39 -5.53
N LEU A 251 -10.97 -15.75 -6.51
CA LEU A 251 -11.26 -14.32 -6.56
C LEU A 251 -12.75 -14.11 -6.80
N PRO A 252 -13.60 -14.19 -5.76
CA PRO A 252 -15.06 -14.25 -5.90
C PRO A 252 -15.67 -13.00 -6.56
N LEU A 253 -15.01 -11.84 -6.49
CA LEU A 253 -15.46 -10.60 -7.14
C LEU A 253 -15.41 -10.68 -8.67
N ALA A 254 -14.69 -11.65 -9.24
CA ALA A 254 -14.70 -11.92 -10.69
C ALA A 254 -16.00 -12.58 -11.18
N ASN A 255 -16.84 -13.10 -10.28
CA ASN A 255 -18.03 -13.86 -10.65
C ASN A 255 -19.02 -13.02 -11.47
N GLY A 256 -19.45 -13.57 -12.61
CA GLY A 256 -20.39 -12.91 -13.52
C GLY A 256 -19.84 -11.69 -14.25
N LYS A 257 -18.51 -11.46 -14.22
CA LYS A 257 -17.83 -10.39 -14.96
C LYS A 257 -17.16 -10.97 -16.19
N SER A 258 -17.65 -10.65 -17.38
CA SER A 258 -17.18 -11.25 -18.63
C SER A 258 -16.98 -10.17 -19.70
N VAL A 259 -16.50 -10.58 -20.88
CA VAL A 259 -16.38 -9.67 -22.03
C VAL A 259 -17.75 -9.13 -22.44
N VAL A 260 -17.77 -7.89 -22.92
CA VAL A 260 -19.00 -7.22 -23.39
C VAL A 260 -18.92 -7.13 -24.91
N ASN A 261 -19.92 -7.68 -25.63
CA ASN A 261 -19.94 -7.73 -27.10
C ASN A 261 -18.67 -8.35 -27.73
N GLY A 262 -18.02 -9.27 -27.04
CA GLY A 262 -16.80 -9.94 -27.51
C GLY A 262 -15.51 -9.15 -27.34
N THR A 263 -15.56 -7.95 -26.76
CA THR A 263 -14.38 -7.11 -26.48
C THR A 263 -14.11 -7.02 -24.97
N PRO A 264 -12.85 -6.78 -24.55
CA PRO A 264 -12.53 -6.57 -23.14
C PRO A 264 -13.41 -5.52 -22.49
N ALA A 265 -13.61 -5.67 -21.19
CA ALA A 265 -14.38 -4.72 -20.40
C ALA A 265 -13.80 -4.58 -19.00
N VAL A 266 -13.98 -3.42 -18.39
CA VAL A 266 -13.69 -3.18 -16.97
C VAL A 266 -14.98 -2.90 -16.24
N TYR A 267 -15.18 -3.60 -15.12
CA TYR A 267 -16.23 -3.34 -14.16
C TYR A 267 -15.63 -2.58 -12.99
N LEU A 268 -16.18 -1.41 -12.71
CA LEU A 268 -15.86 -0.62 -11.53
C LEU A 268 -16.98 -0.79 -10.50
N CYS A 269 -16.67 -1.42 -9.37
CA CYS A 269 -17.64 -1.70 -8.33
C CYS A 269 -17.23 -1.03 -7.01
N GLN A 270 -18.23 -0.57 -6.26
CA GLN A 270 -18.10 0.00 -4.92
C GLN A 270 -19.31 -0.43 -4.11
N LYS A 271 -19.09 -0.94 -2.89
CA LYS A 271 -20.18 -1.35 -1.97
C LYS A 271 -21.22 -2.24 -2.66
N GLU A 272 -20.76 -3.32 -3.30
CA GLU A 272 -21.59 -4.32 -3.99
C GLU A 272 -22.36 -3.80 -5.22
N THR A 273 -22.19 -2.52 -5.59
CA THR A 273 -22.82 -1.91 -6.75
C THR A 273 -21.77 -1.63 -7.81
N CYS A 274 -22.06 -1.97 -9.06
CA CYS A 274 -21.16 -1.70 -10.19
C CYS A 274 -21.76 -0.66 -11.13
N HIS A 275 -20.90 0.19 -11.67
CA HIS A 275 -21.24 0.98 -12.86
C HIS A 275 -21.45 0.06 -14.08
N PRO A 276 -22.12 0.54 -15.14
CA PRO A 276 -22.08 -0.14 -16.43
C PRO A 276 -20.63 -0.39 -16.86
N PRO A 277 -20.32 -1.58 -17.41
CA PRO A 277 -18.95 -1.90 -17.82
C PRO A 277 -18.45 -0.94 -18.91
N VAL A 278 -17.17 -0.58 -18.83
CA VAL A 278 -16.51 0.30 -19.80
C VAL A 278 -15.54 -0.50 -20.67
N GLN A 279 -15.31 -0.04 -21.90
CA GLN A 279 -14.48 -0.72 -22.89
C GLN A 279 -13.43 0.22 -23.51
N THR A 280 -13.09 1.32 -22.81
CA THR A 280 -12.03 2.26 -23.22
C THR A 280 -11.38 2.85 -21.97
N GLY A 281 -10.09 3.16 -22.05
CA GLY A 281 -9.32 3.81 -20.98
C GLY A 281 -9.89 5.18 -20.63
N LYS A 282 -10.33 5.96 -21.62
CA LYS A 282 -11.00 7.25 -21.37
C LYS A 282 -12.26 7.12 -20.52
N ALA A 283 -13.11 6.14 -20.81
CA ALA A 283 -14.32 5.92 -20.03
C ALA A 283 -13.99 5.44 -18.61
N LEU A 284 -12.95 4.62 -18.44
CA LEU A 284 -12.48 4.21 -17.13
C LEU A 284 -11.92 5.38 -16.33
N ALA A 285 -11.07 6.23 -16.94
CA ALA A 285 -10.52 7.43 -16.30
C ALA A 285 -11.64 8.35 -15.78
N ASN A 286 -12.66 8.62 -16.59
CA ASN A 286 -13.81 9.43 -16.17
C ASN A 286 -14.58 8.84 -14.97
N LEU A 287 -14.60 7.51 -14.80
CA LEU A 287 -15.23 6.88 -13.64
C LEU A 287 -14.34 6.89 -12.39
N LEU A 288 -13.02 6.97 -12.58
CA LEU A 288 -12.03 7.04 -11.50
C LEU A 288 -11.81 8.48 -10.99
N GLU A 289 -12.19 9.49 -11.77
CA GLU A 289 -12.18 10.88 -11.32
C GLU A 289 -13.00 11.03 -10.03
N LEU A 290 -12.41 11.70 -9.03
CA LEU A 290 -13.14 12.10 -7.84
C LEU A 290 -14.32 12.98 -8.28
N PRO A 291 -15.56 12.73 -7.82
CA PRO A 291 -16.65 13.64 -8.10
C PRO A 291 -16.23 15.03 -7.63
N PRO A 292 -16.45 16.08 -8.42
CA PRO A 292 -16.01 17.43 -8.04
C PRO A 292 -16.55 17.74 -6.65
N GLU A 293 -15.67 18.15 -5.72
CA GLU A 293 -16.11 18.64 -4.43
C GLU A 293 -17.09 19.79 -4.67
N ILE A 294 -18.39 19.53 -4.51
CA ILE A 294 -19.35 20.60 -4.35
C ILE A 294 -19.07 21.18 -2.97
N ARG A 295 -18.10 22.10 -2.89
CA ARG A 295 -17.93 22.95 -1.72
C ARG A 295 -19.15 23.87 -1.64
N LEU A 296 -20.21 23.38 -0.99
CA LEU A 296 -21.24 24.25 -0.47
C LEU A 296 -20.53 25.15 0.56
N ASN A 297 -20.20 26.38 0.15
CA ASN A 297 -19.65 27.45 0.99
C ASN A 297 -20.71 27.88 2.03
N ILE A 298 -21.10 26.97 2.92
CA ILE A 298 -22.09 27.22 3.98
C ILE A 298 -21.43 27.97 5.13
N PHE A 299 -20.11 27.81 5.32
CA PHE A 299 -19.35 28.54 6.32
C PHE A 299 -18.07 29.11 5.68
N ASN A 300 -18.12 30.39 5.34
CA ASN A 300 -16.97 31.15 4.86
C ASN A 300 -16.03 31.45 6.04
N TYR A 301 -15.35 30.42 6.54
CA TYR A 301 -14.41 30.49 7.66
C TYR A 301 -13.25 31.45 7.37
N GLU A 302 -12.80 31.53 6.11
CA GLU A 302 -11.76 32.47 5.68
C GLU A 302 -12.21 33.92 5.94
N LYS A 303 -13.43 34.28 5.55
CA LYS A 303 -14.01 35.60 5.83
C LYS A 303 -14.18 35.88 7.33
N GLN A 304 -14.50 34.87 8.13
CA GLN A 304 -14.59 35.03 9.58
C GLN A 304 -13.22 35.28 10.22
N ILE A 305 -12.18 34.55 9.78
CA ILE A 305 -10.79 34.75 10.22
C ILE A 305 -10.30 36.14 9.80
N GLU A 306 -10.55 36.55 8.56
CA GLU A 306 -10.13 37.84 8.04
C GLU A 306 -10.82 39.01 8.77
N ASN A 307 -12.10 38.86 9.12
CA ASN A 307 -12.84 39.84 9.92
C ASN A 307 -12.31 39.92 11.36
N ALA A 308 -12.03 38.78 12.00
CA ALA A 308 -11.47 38.75 13.35
C ALA A 308 -10.08 39.42 13.40
N GLN A 309 -9.23 39.16 12.40
CA GLN A 309 -7.91 39.77 12.29
C GLN A 309 -7.98 41.29 12.05
N LYS A 310 -8.92 41.76 11.22
CA LYS A 310 -9.16 43.21 11.03
C LYS A 310 -9.63 43.88 12.31
N GLU A 311 -10.49 43.22 13.09
CA GLU A 311 -10.96 43.75 14.36
C GLU A 311 -9.83 43.83 15.40
N GLU A 312 -8.98 42.80 15.49
CA GLU A 312 -7.80 42.81 16.37
C GLU A 312 -6.78 43.89 15.97
N GLN A 313 -6.48 44.03 14.67
CA GLN A 313 -5.60 45.10 14.17
C GLN A 313 -6.16 46.49 14.49
N GLY A 314 -7.48 46.69 14.33
CA GLY A 314 -8.15 47.94 14.68
C GLY A 314 -8.03 48.26 16.17
N LYS A 315 -8.24 47.27 17.04
CA LYS A 315 -8.06 47.42 18.50
C LYS A 315 -6.62 47.75 18.85
N PHE A 316 -5.64 47.06 18.26
CA PHE A 316 -4.23 47.31 18.49
C PHE A 316 -3.82 48.74 18.09
N LEU A 317 -4.21 49.18 16.89
CA LEU A 317 -3.94 50.54 16.41
C LEU A 317 -4.60 51.60 17.30
N GLY A 318 -5.83 51.37 17.77
CA GLY A 318 -6.53 52.26 18.70
C GLY A 318 -5.80 52.41 20.04
N VAL A 319 -5.31 51.30 20.61
CA VAL A 319 -4.51 51.32 21.84
C VAL A 319 -3.19 52.06 21.63
N MET A 320 -2.50 51.82 20.51
CA MET A 320 -1.25 52.51 20.18
C MET A 320 -1.47 54.03 20.02
N ASP A 321 -2.52 54.47 19.34
CA ASP A 321 -2.86 55.90 19.20
C ASP A 321 -3.15 56.56 20.56
N GLN A 322 -3.77 55.84 21.51
CA GLN A 322 -3.96 56.33 22.89
C GLN A 322 -2.63 56.47 23.65
N ILE A 323 -1.72 55.50 23.49
CA ILE A 323 -0.38 55.54 24.10
C ILE A 323 0.44 56.72 23.53
N PHE A 324 0.39 56.95 22.22
CA PHE A 324 1.07 58.10 21.59
C PHE A 324 0.51 59.44 22.09
N LYS A 325 -0.82 59.56 22.28
CA LYS A 325 -1.44 60.77 22.84
C LYS A 325 -1.02 61.05 24.29
N HIS A 326 -0.83 60.02 25.12
CA HIS A 326 -0.47 60.18 26.53
C HIS A 326 1.05 60.35 26.75
N SER A 327 1.88 59.85 25.84
CA SER A 327 3.35 59.94 25.94
C SER A 327 3.94 61.25 25.37
N GLY A 328 3.13 62.13 24.77
CA GLY A 328 3.59 63.40 24.21
C GLY A 328 4.47 63.25 22.95
N LEU A 329 4.62 62.02 22.45
CA LEU A 329 5.35 61.72 21.22
C LEU A 329 4.42 62.01 20.02
N LYS A 330 4.70 63.09 19.28
CA LYS A 330 4.03 63.35 18.01
C LYS A 330 4.45 62.29 16.98
N LYS A 331 3.46 61.88 16.17
CA LYS A 331 3.51 60.83 15.17
C LYS A 331 4.69 60.93 14.21
#